data_AF-A0A8H3X4M6-F1
#
_entry.id   AF-A0A8H3X4M6-F1
#
_cell.length_a   1.000
_cell.length_b   1.000
_cell.length_c   1.000
_cell.angle_alpha   90.00
_cell.angle_beta   90.00
_cell.angle_gamma   90.00
#
_symmetry.space_group_name_H-M   'P 1'
#
loop_
_entity.id
_entity.type
_entity.pdbx_description
1 polymer ?
#
loop_
_entity_poly.entity_id
_entity_poly.type
_entity_poly.pdbx_seq_one_letter_code
_entity_poly.pdbx_strand_id
1 'polypeptide(L)'
;MNTEEIIEYLTDEGICYGQIYLLIKVETTEGNVDNLALIRWYDFKSTKNQYHYGSPRLKLTELYNIVNVEAIKNNIHIIPRFDKTNDFLVNKYIF
;
A
#
# COMPACT_ATOMS: atom_id res chain seq x y z
N MET A 1 -2.31 16.93 -26.58
CA MET A 1 -2.38 15.55 -26.05
C MET A 1 -2.28 15.68 -24.55
N ASN A 2 -3.31 15.25 -23.82
CA ASN A 2 -3.34 15.30 -22.36
C ASN A 2 -2.28 14.29 -21.91
N THR A 3 -1.15 14.76 -21.40
CA THR A 3 -0.17 13.89 -20.74
C THR A 3 -0.90 13.36 -19.52
N GLU A 4 -1.47 12.16 -19.62
CA GLU A 4 -1.81 11.39 -18.43
C GLU A 4 -0.51 11.32 -17.64
N GLU A 5 -0.42 12.13 -16.58
CA GLU A 5 0.66 12.00 -15.60
C GLU A 5 0.58 10.55 -15.13
N ILE A 6 1.47 9.71 -15.66
CA ILE A 6 1.78 8.43 -15.08
C ILE A 6 2.22 8.80 -13.68
N ILE A 7 1.35 8.56 -12.69
CA ILE A 7 1.69 8.79 -11.30
C ILE A 7 2.82 7.80 -11.01
N GLU A 8 4.06 8.28 -11.08
CA GLU A 8 5.23 7.50 -10.72
C GLU A 8 5.17 7.26 -9.21
N TYR A 9 4.67 6.09 -8.83
CA TYR A 9 4.73 5.62 -7.45
C TYR A 9 6.16 5.27 -7.11
N LEU A 10 6.59 5.67 -5.92
CA LEU A 10 7.91 5.33 -5.42
C LEU A 10 7.79 4.04 -4.62
N THR A 11 8.67 3.11 -4.92
CA THR A 11 8.70 1.79 -4.27
C THR A 11 9.91 1.66 -3.37
N ASP A 12 9.78 0.86 -2.31
CA ASP A 12 10.89 0.45 -1.45
C ASP A 12 11.51 -0.79 -2.07
N GLU A 13 12.50 -0.63 -2.95
CA GLU A 13 13.15 -1.74 -3.68
C GLU A 13 12.15 -2.63 -4.45
N GLY A 14 11.10 -2.03 -5.03
CA GLY A 14 10.04 -2.75 -5.75
C GLY A 14 8.89 -3.24 -4.86
N ILE A 15 8.95 -2.98 -3.55
CA ILE A 15 7.87 -3.32 -2.60
C ILE A 15 6.83 -2.20 -2.56
N CYS A 16 5.57 -2.57 -2.67
CA CYS A 16 4.41 -1.70 -2.50
C CYS A 16 3.72 -1.98 -1.16
N TYR A 17 3.22 -0.92 -0.52
CA TYR A 17 2.54 -1.01 0.76
C TYR A 17 1.10 -0.51 0.63
N GLY A 18 0.15 -1.28 1.16
CA GLY A 18 -1.28 -0.98 1.03
C GLY A 18 -2.07 -1.29 2.28
N GLN A 19 -3.09 -0.48 2.55
CA GLN A 19 -4.11 -0.76 3.55
C GLN A 19 -5.33 -1.38 2.87
N ILE A 20 -5.72 -2.58 3.32
CA ILE A 20 -6.98 -3.19 2.89
C ILE A 20 -8.14 -2.42 3.52
N TYR A 21 -9.03 -1.88 2.69
CA TYR A 21 -10.26 -1.21 3.11
C TYR A 21 -11.46 -2.15 3.08
N LEU A 22 -11.52 -3.03 2.08
CA LEU A 22 -12.64 -3.96 1.88
C LEU A 22 -12.15 -5.25 1.27
N LEU A 23 -12.65 -6.38 1.78
CA LEU A 23 -12.53 -7.69 1.14
C LEU A 23 -13.84 -7.97 0.40
N ILE A 24 -13.73 -8.39 -0.86
CA ILE A 24 -14.84 -8.59 -1.77
C ILE A 24 -14.75 -10.01 -2.29
N LYS A 25 -15.84 -10.76 -2.19
CA LYS A 25 -15.99 -12.05 -2.86
C LYS A 25 -17.00 -11.88 -3.98
N VAL A 26 -16.57 -12.14 -5.21
CA VAL A 26 -17.45 -12.11 -6.39
C VAL A 26 -17.66 -13.54 -6.83
N GLU A 27 -18.92 -13.97 -6.87
CA GLU A 27 -19.30 -15.30 -7.35
C GLU A 27 -20.13 -15.12 -8.63
N THR A 28 -19.70 -15.75 -9.71
CA THR A 28 -20.45 -15.74 -10.97
C THR A 28 -21.49 -16.86 -10.99
N THR A 29 -22.50 -16.73 -11.85
CA THR A 29 -23.50 -17.79 -12.07
C THR A 29 -22.89 -19.08 -12.62
N GLU A 30 -21.69 -19.01 -13.18
CA GLU A 30 -20.92 -20.16 -13.68
C GLU A 30 -20.12 -20.86 -12.55
N GLY A 31 -20.16 -20.32 -11.33
CA GLY A 31 -19.47 -20.88 -10.16
C GLY A 31 -18.03 -20.41 -9.99
N ASN A 32 -17.54 -19.48 -10.81
CA ASN A 32 -16.23 -18.88 -10.62
C ASN A 32 -16.25 -17.93 -9.41
N VAL A 33 -15.20 -17.99 -8.60
CA VAL A 33 -15.07 -17.18 -7.37
C VAL A 33 -13.79 -16.36 -7.42
N ASP A 34 -13.94 -15.05 -7.40
CA ASP A 34 -12.82 -14.12 -7.28
C ASP A 34 -12.80 -13.49 -5.88
N ASN A 35 -11.66 -13.62 -5.21
CA ASN A 35 -11.40 -12.94 -3.94
C ASN A 35 -10.57 -11.68 -4.23
N LEU A 36 -11.18 -10.53 -4.04
CA LEU A 36 -10.61 -9.23 -4.34
C LEU A 36 -10.47 -8.40 -3.06
N ALA A 37 -9.55 -7.44 -3.08
CA ALA A 37 -9.36 -6.47 -2.02
C ALA A 37 -9.32 -5.06 -2.61
N LEU A 38 -10.10 -4.14 -2.01
CA LEU A 38 -9.91 -2.71 -2.22
C LEU A 38 -8.74 -2.26 -1.35
N ILE A 39 -7.66 -1.82 -2.00
CA ILE A 39 -6.43 -1.35 -1.36
C ILE A 39 -6.34 0.16 -1.49
N ARG A 40 -5.99 0.83 -0.39
CA ARG A 40 -5.50 2.20 -0.36
C ARG A 40 -3.99 2.20 -0.24
N TRP A 41 -3.28 2.87 -1.15
CA TRP A 41 -1.83 2.77 -1.23
C TRP A 41 -1.07 3.75 -0.35
N TYR A 42 0.09 3.30 0.13
CA TYR A 42 1.14 4.15 0.67
C TYR A 42 2.22 4.37 -0.38
N ASP A 43 2.66 5.60 -0.51
CA ASP A 43 3.80 6.00 -1.32
C ASP A 43 5.08 6.05 -0.47
N PHE A 44 6.18 5.59 -1.04
CA PHE A 44 7.49 5.65 -0.40
C PHE A 44 8.04 7.08 -0.50
N LYS A 45 8.39 7.72 0.62
CA LYS A 45 8.83 9.12 0.59
C LYS A 45 10.21 9.24 -0.10
N SER A 46 10.31 9.82 -1.30
CA SER A 46 11.54 9.67 -2.12
C SER A 46 12.74 10.58 -1.86
N THR A 47 12.67 11.74 -1.20
CA THR A 47 13.78 12.70 -1.41
C THR A 47 14.75 12.90 -0.25
N LYS A 48 14.34 12.80 1.02
CA LYS A 48 15.23 12.85 2.21
C LYS A 48 14.61 12.07 3.38
N ASN A 49 15.44 11.29 4.10
CA ASN A 49 15.02 10.46 5.24
C ASN A 49 13.93 9.43 4.90
N GLN A 50 14.19 8.63 3.86
CA GLN A 50 13.33 7.53 3.39
C GLN A 50 13.20 6.41 4.44
N TYR A 51 14.21 6.28 5.29
CA TYR A 51 14.21 5.39 6.44
C TYR A 51 14.33 6.19 7.72
N HIS A 52 13.59 5.77 8.74
CA HIS A 52 13.69 6.30 10.10
C HIS A 52 13.92 5.11 11.04
N TYR A 53 15.01 5.12 11.80
CA TYR A 53 15.46 3.95 12.59
C TYR A 53 15.53 2.65 11.75
N GLY A 54 16.01 2.73 10.49
CA GLY A 54 16.07 1.58 9.57
C GLY A 54 14.73 1.11 9.00
N SER A 55 13.62 1.75 9.37
CA SER A 55 12.27 1.42 8.93
C SER A 55 11.82 2.29 7.75
N PRO A 56 11.26 1.70 6.67
CA PRO A 56 10.71 2.43 5.53
C PRO A 56 9.68 3.46 5.98
N ARG A 57 9.78 4.67 5.43
CA ARG A 57 8.91 5.79 5.75
C ARG A 57 7.94 6.05 4.62
N LEU A 58 6.67 6.08 4.99
CA LEU A 58 5.55 6.04 4.07
C LEU A 58 4.65 7.27 4.20
N LYS A 59 3.93 7.56 3.12
CA LYS A 59 2.84 8.54 3.07
C LYS A 59 1.59 7.86 2.54
N LEU A 60 0.48 7.95 3.27
CA LEU A 60 -0.80 7.47 2.78
C LEU A 60 -1.28 8.37 1.64
N THR A 61 -1.72 7.76 0.55
CA THR A 61 -2.22 8.47 -0.65
C THR A 61 -3.74 8.42 -0.74
N GLU A 62 -4.33 9.11 -1.72
CA GLU A 62 -5.75 8.94 -2.09
C GLU A 62 -5.92 7.99 -3.27
N LEU A 63 -4.95 7.08 -3.48
CA LEU A 63 -4.94 6.17 -4.60
C LEU A 63 -5.49 4.83 -4.14
N TYR A 64 -6.55 4.39 -4.82
CA TYR A 64 -7.30 3.19 -4.49
C TYR A 64 -7.36 2.29 -5.71
N ASN A 65 -7.09 0.99 -5.51
CA ASN A 65 -7.25 -0.01 -6.56
C ASN A 65 -7.85 -1.28 -5.99
N ILE A 66 -8.55 -2.02 -6.84
CA ILE A 66 -8.97 -3.39 -6.56
C ILE A 66 -7.87 -4.32 -7.05
N VAL A 67 -7.40 -5.22 -6.19
CA VAL A 67 -6.41 -6.24 -6.53
C VAL A 67 -6.93 -7.61 -6.16
N ASN A 68 -6.41 -8.66 -6.82
CA ASN A 68 -6.65 -10.03 -6.38
C ASN A 68 -5.95 -10.25 -5.03
N VAL A 69 -6.65 -10.88 -4.08
CA VAL A 69 -6.09 -11.20 -2.75
C VAL A 69 -4.81 -12.03 -2.85
N GLU A 70 -4.68 -12.89 -3.86
CA GLU A 70 -3.49 -13.72 -4.12
C GLU A 70 -2.22 -12.90 -4.50
N ALA A 71 -2.41 -11.66 -4.94
CA ALA A 71 -1.31 -10.74 -5.19
C ALA A 71 -0.70 -10.20 -3.88
N ILE A 72 -1.44 -10.25 -2.76
CA ILE A 72 -0.98 -9.80 -1.44
C ILE A 72 -0.06 -10.88 -0.85
N LYS A 73 1.21 -10.53 -0.61
CA LYS A 73 2.22 -11.49 -0.18
C LYS A 73 2.35 -11.60 1.33
N ASN A 74 2.34 -10.47 2.03
CA ASN A 74 2.68 -10.42 3.45
C ASN A 74 1.74 -9.49 4.20
N ASN A 75 1.41 -9.87 5.44
CA ASN A 75 0.85 -8.95 6.41
C ASN A 75 2.00 -8.25 7.13
N ILE A 76 1.90 -6.93 7.24
CA ILE A 76 2.90 -6.10 7.91
C ILE A 76 2.22 -5.17 8.91
N HIS A 77 3.01 -4.54 9.77
CA HIS A 77 2.51 -3.52 10.68
C HIS A 77 3.05 -2.15 10.27
N ILE A 78 2.14 -1.19 10.07
CA ILE A 78 2.46 0.21 9.77
C ILE A 78 2.01 1.04 10.96
N ILE A 79 2.93 1.86 11.50
CA ILE A 79 2.66 2.71 12.66
C ILE A 79 2.67 4.20 12.26
N PRO A 80 1.67 5.00 12.68
CA PRO A 80 1.70 6.44 12.47
C PRO A 80 2.76 7.08 13.36
N ARG A 81 3.41 8.11 12.84
CA ARG A 81 4.27 8.98 13.66
C ARG A 81 3.42 9.98 14.44
N PHE A 82 3.48 9.88 15.76
CA PHE A 82 2.65 10.70 16.66
C PHE A 82 2.77 12.22 16.42
N ASP A 83 3.96 12.70 16.09
CA ASP A 83 4.25 14.14 15.93
C ASP A 83 4.10 14.65 14.49
N LYS A 84 3.64 13.82 13.55
CA LYS A 84 3.60 14.14 12.11
C LYS A 84 2.28 13.72 11.47
N THR A 85 1.74 14.60 10.62
CA THR A 85 0.58 14.29 9.78
C THR A 85 1.00 13.49 8.56
N ASN A 86 0.24 12.44 8.24
CA ASN A 86 0.43 11.60 7.05
C ASN A 86 1.89 11.09 6.90
N ASP A 87 2.38 10.49 7.98
CA ASP A 87 3.74 10.00 8.10
C ASP A 87 3.74 8.70 8.88
N PHE A 88 4.20 7.64 8.25
CA PHE A 88 4.09 6.30 8.78
C PHE A 88 5.41 5.56 8.63
N LEU A 89 5.62 4.56 9.48
CA LEU A 89 6.79 3.69 9.44
C LEU A 89 6.34 2.23 9.33
N VAL A 90 7.00 1.46 8.47
CA VAL A 90 6.85 -0.01 8.45
C VAL A 90 7.61 -0.57 9.64
N ASN A 91 6.91 -1.21 10.57
CA ASN A 91 7.51 -1.76 11.76
C ASN A 91 8.24 -3.08 11.43
N LYS A 92 9.57 -3.03 11.48
CA LYS A 92 10.45 -4.19 11.24
C LYS A 92 10.73 -5.03 12.49
N TYR A 93 10.20 -4.67 13.65
CA TYR A 93 10.61 -5.24 14.95
C TYR A 93 9.55 -6.09 15.66
N ILE A 94 8.38 -6.30 15.04
CA ILE A 94 7.25 -7.04 15.64
C ILE A 94 7.18 -8.51 15.18
N PHE A 95 8.14 -9.00 14.39
CA PHE A 95 8.22 -10.40 13.97
C PHE A 95 9.65 -10.92 13.98
#